data_AF-A0A662JY03-F1
#
_entry.id   AF-A0A662JY03-F1
#
_cell.length_a   1.000
_cell.length_b   1.000
_cell.length_c   1.000
_cell.angle_alpha   90.00
_cell.angle_beta   90.00
_cell.angle_gamma   90.00
#
_symmetry.space_group_name_H-M   'P 1'
#
loop_
_entity.id
_entity.type
_entity.pdbx_description
1 polymer ?
#
loop_
_entity_poly.entity_id
_entity_poly.type
_entity_poly.pdbx_seq_one_letter_code
_entity_poly.pdbx_strand_id
1 'polypeptide(L)'
;MDKDELMKEILEAEKKLREKRKEEEKEKDPLANVDFEKRKIIEEILKLTYFKITPQYIEYLKSLSIEKLKNMLEILLRRDIGWRVYYGTEKRRTKLRRS
;
A
#
# COMPACT_ATOMS: atom_id res chain seq x y z
N MET A 1 -2.64 48.38 3.82
CA MET A 1 -2.80 46.98 4.26
C MET A 1 -1.69 46.71 5.24
N ASP A 2 -2.06 46.51 6.50
CA ASP A 2 -1.07 46.36 7.57
C ASP A 2 -0.37 45.01 7.47
N LYS A 3 0.89 44.97 7.92
CA LYS A 3 1.72 43.75 7.88
C LYS A 3 1.05 42.59 8.64
N ASP A 4 0.28 42.91 9.67
CA ASP A 4 -0.48 41.94 10.48
C ASP A 4 -1.74 41.42 9.78
N GLU A 5 -2.40 42.22 8.94
CA GLU A 5 -3.48 41.76 8.06
C GLU A 5 -2.95 40.78 7.01
N LEU A 6 -1.82 41.13 6.39
CA LEU A 6 -1.11 40.27 5.44
C LEU A 6 -0.75 38.91 6.06
N MET A 7 -0.25 38.92 7.30
CA MET A 7 0.12 37.69 7.99
C MET A 7 -1.09 36.78 8.28
N LYS A 8 -2.24 37.37 8.63
CA LYS A 8 -3.48 36.61 8.87
C LYS A 8 -4.00 35.98 7.58
N GLU A 9 -4.00 36.71 6.48
CA GLU A 9 -4.43 36.17 5.17
C GLU A 9 -3.54 35.02 4.70
N ILE A 10 -2.21 35.15 4.86
CA ILE A 10 -1.26 34.08 4.53
C ILE A 10 -1.55 32.82 5.36
N LEU A 11 -1.73 32.96 6.67
CA LEU A 11 -2.06 31.84 7.56
C LEU A 11 -3.36 31.14 7.17
N GLU A 12 -4.39 31.91 6.80
CA GLU A 12 -5.68 31.38 6.40
C GLU A 12 -5.61 30.66 5.03
N ALA A 13 -4.83 31.21 4.09
CA ALA A 13 -4.57 30.60 2.79
C ALA A 13 -3.79 29.28 2.93
N GLU A 14 -2.77 29.23 3.79
CA GLU A 14 -2.02 28.01 4.08
C GLU A 14 -2.89 26.92 4.71
N LYS A 15 -3.80 27.30 5.62
CA LYS A 15 -4.76 26.37 6.23
C LYS A 15 -5.68 25.76 5.18
N LYS A 16 -6.25 26.60 4.29
CA LYS A 16 -7.09 26.16 3.16
C LYS A 16 -6.32 25.24 2.21
N LEU A 17 -5.07 25.56 1.89
CA LEU A 17 -4.18 24.71 1.07
C LEU A 17 -3.93 23.34 1.72
N ARG A 18 -3.72 23.30 3.04
CA ARG A 18 -3.50 22.07 3.79
C ARG A 18 -4.75 21.19 3.83
N GLU A 19 -5.92 21.78 3.98
CA GLU A 19 -7.21 21.07 3.95
C GLU A 19 -7.48 20.49 2.57
N LYS A 20 -7.32 21.28 1.49
CA LYS A 20 -7.43 20.78 0.11
C LYS A 20 -6.48 19.64 -0.20
N ARG A 21 -5.21 19.74 0.23
CA ARG A 21 -4.24 18.64 0.05
C ARG A 21 -4.65 17.35 0.76
N LYS A 22 -5.21 17.46 1.97
CA LYS A 22 -5.73 16.30 2.71
C LYS A 22 -6.96 15.69 2.03
N GLU A 23 -7.83 16.51 1.46
CA GLU A 23 -8.97 16.04 0.66
C GLU A 23 -8.48 15.34 -0.61
N GLU A 24 -7.55 15.95 -1.36
CA GLU A 24 -6.94 15.31 -2.54
C GLU A 24 -6.22 14.01 -2.20
N GLU A 25 -5.58 13.93 -1.03
CA GLU A 25 -4.89 12.72 -0.56
C GLU A 25 -5.88 11.62 -0.19
N LYS A 26 -7.02 11.96 0.42
CA LYS A 26 -8.12 11.03 0.66
C LYS A 26 -8.80 10.58 -0.62
N GLU A 27 -8.99 11.49 -1.58
CA GLU A 27 -9.57 11.20 -2.89
C GLU A 27 -8.65 10.27 -3.71
N LYS A 28 -7.33 10.40 -3.52
CA LYS A 28 -6.32 9.53 -4.15
C LYS A 28 -6.11 8.20 -3.43
N ASP A 29 -6.55 8.03 -2.17
CA ASP A 29 -6.46 6.74 -1.49
C ASP A 29 -7.38 5.73 -2.17
N PRO A 30 -6.82 4.77 -2.93
CA PRO A 30 -7.64 3.86 -3.68
C PRO A 30 -8.41 2.92 -2.76
N LEU A 31 -8.14 2.85 -1.44
CA LEU A 31 -8.85 1.99 -0.49
C LEU A 31 -9.74 2.77 0.50
N ALA A 32 -9.99 4.06 0.26
CA ALA A 32 -10.74 4.93 1.18
C ALA A 32 -12.14 4.40 1.55
N ASN A 33 -12.84 3.75 0.61
CA ASN A 33 -14.21 3.27 0.76
C ASN A 33 -14.31 1.78 1.16
N VAL A 34 -13.20 1.15 1.54
CA VAL A 34 -13.15 -0.26 1.90
C VAL A 34 -13.24 -0.40 3.42
N ASP A 35 -14.05 -1.35 3.89
CA ASP A 35 -14.12 -1.71 5.31
C ASP A 35 -12.72 -2.00 5.90
N PHE A 36 -12.53 -1.66 7.19
CA PHE A 36 -11.24 -1.74 7.85
C PHE A 36 -10.60 -3.14 7.82
N GLU A 37 -11.39 -4.20 8.08
CA GLU A 37 -10.85 -5.57 8.06
C GLU A 37 -10.40 -5.95 6.65
N LYS A 38 -11.26 -5.65 5.66
CA LYS A 38 -10.99 -5.95 4.27
C LYS A 38 -9.79 -5.16 3.73
N ARG A 39 -9.68 -3.88 4.09
CA ARG A 39 -8.56 -3.00 3.72
C ARG A 39 -7.23 -3.58 4.17
N LYS A 40 -7.14 -4.02 5.43
CA LYS A 40 -5.91 -4.60 5.99
C LYS A 40 -5.45 -5.83 5.19
N ILE A 41 -6.37 -6.71 4.82
CA ILE A 41 -6.06 -7.91 4.03
C ILE A 41 -5.57 -7.54 2.62
N ILE A 42 -6.23 -6.58 1.98
CA ILE A 42 -5.82 -6.08 0.65
C ILE A 42 -4.41 -5.48 0.72
N GLU A 43 -4.10 -4.68 1.73
CA GLU A 43 -2.75 -4.11 1.91
C GLU A 43 -1.67 -5.20 2.09
N GLU A 44 -1.96 -6.28 2.83
CA GLU A 44 -1.03 -7.41 2.96
C GLU A 44 -0.82 -8.15 1.63
N ILE A 45 -1.90 -8.36 0.86
CA ILE A 45 -1.80 -8.94 -0.49
C ILE A 45 -0.92 -8.06 -1.39
N LEU A 46 -1.13 -6.74 -1.39
CA LEU A 46 -0.37 -5.80 -2.22
C LEU A 46 1.13 -5.79 -1.86
N LYS A 47 1.48 -5.99 -0.59
CA LYS A 47 2.89 -6.11 -0.15
C LYS A 47 3.56 -7.39 -0.64
N LEU A 48 2.80 -8.47 -0.79
CA LEU A 48 3.31 -9.78 -1.21
C LEU A 48 3.29 -9.97 -2.73
N THR A 49 2.57 -9.12 -3.47
CA THR A 49 2.56 -9.19 -4.94
C THR A 49 3.88 -8.69 -5.53
N TYR A 50 4.51 -9.53 -6.34
CA TYR A 50 5.79 -9.22 -7.01
C TYR A 50 5.63 -8.42 -8.31
N PHE A 51 4.40 -8.25 -8.79
CA PHE A 51 4.10 -7.57 -10.05
C PHE A 51 3.59 -6.15 -9.82
N LYS A 52 3.61 -5.34 -10.89
CA LYS A 52 3.16 -3.94 -10.85
C LYS A 52 1.67 -3.87 -10.50
N ILE A 53 1.36 -3.17 -9.41
CA ILE A 53 -0.02 -2.91 -8.98
C ILE A 53 -0.65 -1.92 -9.95
N THR A 54 -1.75 -2.33 -10.60
CA THR A 54 -2.54 -1.47 -11.49
C THR A 54 -3.85 -1.05 -10.82
N PRO A 55 -4.47 0.06 -11.25
CA PRO A 55 -5.79 0.46 -10.75
C PRO A 55 -6.84 -0.65 -10.94
N GLN A 56 -6.81 -1.36 -12.07
CA GLN A 56 -7.72 -2.48 -12.34
C GLN A 56 -7.53 -3.62 -11.34
N TYR A 57 -6.29 -3.89 -10.92
CA TYR A 57 -6.01 -4.91 -9.93
C TYR A 57 -6.55 -4.52 -8.54
N ILE A 58 -6.46 -3.24 -8.16
CA ILE A 58 -7.03 -2.76 -6.91
C ILE A 58 -8.56 -2.87 -6.94
N GLU A 59 -9.21 -2.47 -8.03
CA GLU A 59 -10.66 -2.64 -8.21
C GLU A 59 -11.08 -4.11 -8.16
N TYR A 60 -10.29 -5.01 -8.77
CA TYR A 60 -10.50 -6.43 -8.63
C TYR A 60 -10.46 -6.89 -7.16
N LEU A 61 -9.43 -6.50 -6.40
CA LEU A 61 -9.33 -6.87 -4.97
C LEU A 61 -10.50 -6.31 -4.15
N LYS A 62 -10.97 -5.09 -4.44
CA LYS A 62 -12.16 -4.52 -3.81
C LYS A 62 -13.43 -5.32 -4.12
N SER A 63 -13.55 -5.87 -5.32
CA SER A 63 -14.73 -6.64 -5.72
C SER A 63 -14.84 -8.01 -5.01
N LEU A 64 -13.73 -8.52 -4.47
CA LEU A 64 -13.69 -9.83 -3.82
C LEU A 64 -14.34 -9.83 -2.42
N SER A 65 -14.84 -10.99 -2.01
CA SER A 65 -15.25 -11.22 -0.62
C SER A 65 -14.03 -11.35 0.30
N ILE A 66 -14.22 -11.09 1.59
CA ILE A 66 -13.17 -11.24 2.61
C ILE A 66 -12.57 -12.65 2.58
N GLU A 67 -13.41 -13.67 2.42
CA GLU A 67 -12.96 -15.07 2.39
C GLU A 67 -12.07 -15.39 1.19
N LYS A 68 -12.40 -14.88 -0.01
CA LYS A 68 -11.52 -15.00 -1.18
C LYS A 68 -10.19 -14.29 -0.98
N LEU A 69 -10.21 -13.11 -0.35
CA LEU A 69 -8.99 -12.37 -0.03
C LEU A 69 -8.13 -13.12 1.00
N LYS A 70 -8.72 -13.71 2.05
CA LYS A 70 -8.01 -14.55 3.02
C LYS A 70 -7.33 -15.75 2.36
N ASN A 71 -8.06 -16.47 1.49
CA ASN A 71 -7.50 -17.59 0.73
C ASN A 71 -6.35 -17.15 -0.18
N MET A 72 -6.49 -16.01 -0.85
CA MET A 72 -5.43 -15.47 -1.71
C MET A 72 -4.18 -15.09 -0.90
N LEU A 73 -4.36 -14.43 0.24
CA LEU A 73 -3.28 -14.08 1.16
C LEU A 73 -2.53 -15.33 1.63
N GLU A 74 -3.24 -16.40 2.00
CA GLU A 74 -2.60 -17.64 2.43
C GLU A 74 -1.73 -18.26 1.32
N ILE A 75 -2.23 -18.28 0.09
CA ILE A 75 -1.47 -18.77 -1.08
C ILE A 75 -0.20 -17.93 -1.29
N LEU A 76 -0.30 -16.61 -1.18
CA LEU A 76 0.84 -15.70 -1.33
C LEU A 76 1.88 -15.89 -0.23
N LEU A 77 1.45 -16.03 1.03
CA LEU A 77 2.34 -16.29 2.17
C LEU A 77 3.10 -17.62 2.00
N ARG A 78 2.41 -18.69 1.60
CA ARG A 78 3.05 -19.99 1.33
C ARG A 78 4.11 -19.88 0.23
N ARG A 79 3.82 -19.12 -0.83
CA ARG A 79 4.78 -18.88 -1.93
C ARG A 79 6.00 -18.09 -1.45
N ASP A 80 5.79 -17.00 -0.73
CA ASP A 80 6.87 -16.12 -0.26
C ASP A 80 7.86 -16.85 0.68
N ILE A 81 7.35 -17.75 1.52
CA ILE A 81 8.19 -18.65 2.33
C ILE A 81 9.04 -19.57 1.44
N GLY A 82 8.44 -20.18 0.41
CA GLY A 82 9.17 -21.04 -0.53
C GLY A 82 10.31 -20.32 -1.25
N TRP A 83 10.07 -19.09 -1.73
CA TRP A 83 11.09 -18.26 -2.36
C TRP A 83 12.22 -17.87 -1.39
N ARG A 84 11.89 -17.51 -0.14
CA ARG A 84 12.90 -17.21 0.87
C ARG A 84 13.79 -18.41 1.21
N VAL A 85 13.22 -19.61 1.29
CA VAL A 85 13.99 -20.85 1.48
C VAL A 85 14.89 -21.12 0.27
N TYR A 86 14.38 -20.96 -0.95
CA TYR A 86 15.14 -21.14 -2.18
C TYR A 86 16.36 -20.21 -2.22
N TYR A 87 16.18 -18.89 -2.14
CA TYR A 87 17.29 -17.93 -2.20
C TYR A 87 18.24 -18.03 -0.98
N GLY A 88 17.71 -18.41 0.19
CA GLY A 88 18.52 -18.63 1.40
C GLY A 88 19.44 -19.86 1.30
N THR A 89 19.02 -20.90 0.59
CA THR A 89 19.81 -22.12 0.35
C THR A 89 20.77 -21.97 -0.82
N GLU A 90 20.37 -21.25 -1.87
CA GLU A 90 21.22 -20.93 -3.03
C GLU A 90 22.47 -20.15 -2.63
N LYS A 91 22.33 -19.13 -1.76
CA LYS A 91 23.47 -18.36 -1.22
C LYS A 91 24.48 -19.22 -0.46
N ARG A 92 24.03 -20.28 0.23
CA ARG A 92 24.93 -21.22 0.93
C ARG A 92 25.66 -22.13 -0.06
N ARG A 93 24.99 -22.62 -1.10
CA ARG A 93 25.61 -23.43 -2.17
C ARG A 93 26.66 -22.66 -2.96
N THR A 94 26.41 -21.40 -3.28
CA THR A 94 27.39 -20.56 -4.01
C THR A 94 28.62 -20.21 -3.16
N LYS A 95 28.48 -20.11 -1.83
CA LYS A 95 29.62 -19.93 -0.92
C LYS A 95 30.49 -21.18 -0.86
N LEU A 96 29.91 -22.37 -0.78
CA LEU A 96 30.67 -23.63 -0.72
C LEU A 96 31.45 -23.96 -2.00
N ARG A 97 31.03 -23.47 -3.17
CA ARG A 97 31.73 -23.68 -4.44
C ARG A 97 32.88 -22.69 -4.72
N ARG A 98 33.02 -21.66 -3.89
CA ARG A 98 34.04 -20.61 -4.01
C ARG A 98 35.11 -20.68 -2.90
N SER A 99 35.01 -21.67 -2.01
CA SER A 99 36.01 -22.05 -1.03
C SER A 99 36.80 -23.24 -1.56
#